data_AF-A0A3D1RZ07-F1
#
_entry.id   AF-A0A3D1RZ07-F1
#
_cell.length_a   1.000
_cell.length_b   1.000
_cell.length_c   1.000
_cell.angle_alpha   90.00
_cell.angle_beta   90.00
_cell.angle_gamma   90.00
#
_symmetry.space_group_name_H-M   'P 1'
#
loop_
_entity.id
_entity.type
_entity.pdbx_description
1 polymer ?
#
loop_
_entity_poly.entity_id
_entity_poly.type
_entity_poly.pdbx_seq_one_letter_code
_entity_poly.pdbx_strand_id
1 'polypeptide(L)'
;MLSPEEATACLRELEAYESSGGGPIAGKWRYKSHLVFPWLNQLMRHPAILDLACSLLGEDVMVWTTHIYPKEADDGRFISWHQDSAHWGLDSNRVLSVWVALTDATRENGCMRMLPGSHHKGEVIHQDTWDPNNILTRGQTI
;
A
#
# COMPACT_ATOMS: atom_id res chain seq x y z
N MET A 1 -11.62 -11.15 -8.08
CA MET A 1 -10.57 -11.26 -7.05
C MET A 1 -9.32 -11.78 -7.75
N LEU A 2 -8.12 -11.33 -7.39
CA LEU A 2 -6.88 -11.92 -7.92
C LEU A 2 -6.78 -13.38 -7.46
N SER A 3 -6.24 -14.25 -8.32
CA SER A 3 -5.94 -15.64 -7.95
C SER A 3 -4.63 -15.73 -7.15
N PRO A 4 -4.46 -16.79 -6.33
CA PRO A 4 -3.19 -17.05 -5.65
C PRO A 4 -1.99 -17.15 -6.61
N GLU A 5 -2.20 -17.68 -7.81
CA GLU A 5 -1.18 -17.80 -8.84
C GLU A 5 -0.76 -16.44 -9.40
N GLU A 6 -1.72 -15.52 -9.61
CA GLU A 6 -1.44 -14.14 -10.05
C GLU A 6 -0.66 -13.36 -8.99
N ALA A 7 -1.04 -13.49 -7.72
CA ALA A 7 -0.31 -12.91 -6.60
C ALA A 7 1.13 -13.47 -6.52
N THR A 8 1.29 -14.79 -6.68
CA THR A 8 2.61 -15.45 -6.70
C THR A 8 3.46 -14.97 -7.87
N ALA A 9 2.87 -14.76 -9.06
CA ALA A 9 3.59 -14.23 -10.21
C ALA A 9 4.10 -12.80 -9.96
N CYS A 10 3.27 -11.94 -9.36
CA CYS A 10 3.69 -10.60 -8.96
C CYS A 10 4.80 -10.62 -7.90
N LEU A 11 4.71 -11.54 -6.93
CA LEU A 11 5.74 -11.72 -5.91
C LEU A 11 7.10 -12.10 -6.53
N ARG A 12 7.11 -13.04 -7.48
CA ARG A 12 8.34 -13.46 -8.17
C ARG A 12 9.02 -12.31 -8.91
N GLU A 13 8.25 -11.41 -9.52
CA GLU A 13 8.80 -10.21 -10.17
C GLU A 13 9.46 -9.25 -9.17
N LEU A 14 8.86 -9.10 -7.99
CA LEU A 14 9.46 -8.31 -6.90
C LEU A 14 10.75 -8.98 -6.39
N GLU A 15 10.73 -10.28 -6.10
CA GLU A 15 11.89 -11.04 -5.61
C GLU A 15 13.04 -11.08 -6.63
N ALA A 16 12.72 -11.14 -7.94
CA ALA A 16 13.72 -11.06 -9.00
C ALA A 16 14.41 -9.68 -9.05
N TYR A 17 13.64 -8.60 -8.81
CA TYR A 17 14.21 -7.27 -8.64
C TYR A 17 15.12 -7.20 -7.41
N GLU A 18 14.68 -7.70 -6.27
CA GLU A 18 15.46 -7.66 -5.02
C GLU A 18 16.76 -8.48 -5.11
N SER A 19 16.69 -9.64 -5.77
CA SER A 19 17.85 -10.50 -6.01
C SER A 19 18.89 -9.88 -6.95
N SER A 20 18.44 -9.11 -7.94
CA SER A 20 19.34 -8.42 -8.89
C SER A 20 19.84 -7.07 -8.36
N GLY A 21 19.07 -6.42 -7.49
CA GLY A 21 19.33 -5.10 -6.91
C GLY A 21 20.14 -5.10 -5.62
N GLY A 22 20.47 -6.27 -5.05
CA GLY A 22 21.29 -6.40 -3.85
C GLY A 22 20.53 -6.20 -2.53
N GLY A 23 19.21 -6.39 -2.51
CA GLY A 23 18.40 -6.36 -1.29
C GLY A 23 16.94 -5.95 -1.50
N PRO A 24 16.17 -5.85 -0.39
CA PRO A 24 14.76 -5.53 -0.43
C PRO A 24 14.47 -4.17 -1.06
N ILE A 25 13.30 -4.02 -1.69
CA ILE A 25 12.89 -2.74 -2.25
C ILE A 25 12.80 -1.67 -1.15
N ALA A 26 13.51 -0.56 -1.35
CA ALA A 26 13.67 0.46 -0.33
C ALA A 26 13.63 1.89 -0.88
N GLY A 27 13.46 2.85 0.04
CA GLY A 27 13.49 4.28 -0.27
C GLY A 27 12.50 4.67 -1.36
N LYS A 28 12.97 5.47 -2.33
CA LYS A 28 12.17 6.00 -3.44
C LYS A 28 11.53 4.94 -4.33
N TRP A 29 12.12 3.74 -4.41
CA TRP A 29 11.64 2.67 -5.29
C TRP A 29 10.31 2.05 -4.82
N ARG A 30 9.99 2.22 -3.52
CA ARG A 30 8.71 1.80 -2.95
C ARG A 30 7.55 2.73 -3.33
N TYR A 31 7.81 3.92 -3.87
CA TYR A 31 6.80 4.93 -4.15
C TYR A 31 6.68 5.17 -5.64
N LYS A 32 5.43 5.31 -6.13
CA LYS A 32 5.12 5.41 -7.57
C LYS A 32 5.76 4.28 -8.39
N SER A 33 5.90 3.11 -7.76
CA SER A 33 6.54 1.91 -8.30
C SER A 33 5.94 1.47 -9.65
N HIS A 34 4.67 1.75 -9.92
CA HIS A 34 4.02 1.50 -11.22
C HIS A 34 4.71 2.20 -12.40
N LEU A 35 5.47 3.28 -12.18
CA LEU A 35 6.20 3.96 -13.24
C LEU A 35 7.45 3.22 -13.70
N VAL A 36 7.96 2.29 -12.88
CA VAL A 36 9.24 1.61 -13.13
C VAL A 36 9.14 0.08 -13.13
N PHE A 37 8.05 -0.48 -12.57
CA PHE A 37 7.78 -1.91 -12.58
C PHE A 37 6.61 -2.24 -13.51
N PRO A 38 6.88 -2.86 -14.68
CA PRO A 38 5.84 -3.22 -15.64
C PRO A 38 4.75 -4.13 -15.05
N TRP A 39 5.15 -5.09 -14.20
CA TRP A 39 4.21 -6.01 -13.53
C TRP A 39 3.22 -5.25 -12.64
N LEU A 40 3.66 -4.20 -11.95
CA LEU A 40 2.79 -3.41 -11.08
C LEU A 40 1.86 -2.50 -11.90
N ASN A 41 2.35 -1.96 -13.02
CA ASN A 41 1.50 -1.23 -13.98
C ASN A 41 0.41 -2.13 -14.60
N GLN A 42 0.71 -3.40 -14.85
CA GLN A 42 -0.29 -4.37 -15.29
C GLN A 42 -1.27 -4.70 -14.15
N LEU A 43 -0.75 -4.95 -12.94
CA LEU A 43 -1.55 -5.26 -11.76
C LEU A 43 -2.58 -4.15 -11.46
N MET A 44 -2.18 -2.88 -11.47
CA MET A 44 -3.11 -1.77 -11.21
C MET A 44 -4.25 -1.63 -12.24
N ARG A 45 -4.13 -2.28 -13.41
CA ARG A 45 -5.15 -2.33 -14.47
C ARG A 45 -5.93 -3.64 -14.47
N HIS A 46 -5.70 -4.51 -13.49
CA HIS A 46 -6.39 -5.79 -13.39
C HIS A 46 -7.91 -5.56 -13.29
N PRO A 47 -8.76 -6.28 -14.05
CA PRO A 47 -10.21 -6.06 -14.07
C PRO A 47 -10.84 -6.01 -12.69
N ALA A 48 -10.49 -6.96 -11.79
CA ALA A 48 -11.03 -6.97 -10.43
C ALA A 48 -10.67 -5.72 -9.59
N ILE A 49 -9.55 -5.05 -9.88
CA ILE A 49 -9.17 -3.79 -9.20
C ILE A 49 -9.96 -2.64 -9.80
N LEU A 50 -10.04 -2.57 -11.14
CA LEU A 50 -10.81 -1.54 -11.84
C LEU A 50 -12.29 -1.62 -11.50
N ASP A 51 -12.89 -2.82 -11.50
CA ASP A 51 -14.30 -3.02 -11.16
C ASP A 51 -14.60 -2.50 -9.74
N LEU A 52 -13.73 -2.81 -8.76
CA LEU A 52 -13.86 -2.32 -7.39
C LEU A 52 -13.73 -0.79 -7.33
N ALA A 53 -12.69 -0.23 -7.93
CA ALA A 53 -12.44 1.21 -7.91
C ALA A 53 -13.56 1.99 -8.61
N CYS A 54 -13.97 1.55 -9.81
CA CYS A 54 -15.02 2.21 -10.59
C CYS A 54 -16.38 2.13 -9.92
N SER A 55 -16.67 1.04 -9.19
CA SER A 55 -17.92 0.92 -8.42
C SER A 55 -18.06 1.96 -7.29
N LEU A 56 -16.92 2.45 -6.76
CA LEU A 56 -16.88 3.38 -5.64
C LEU A 56 -16.60 4.83 -6.06
N LEU A 57 -15.77 5.02 -7.09
CA LEU A 57 -15.29 6.33 -7.51
C LEU A 57 -15.90 6.82 -8.83
N GLY A 58 -16.54 5.95 -9.62
CA GLY A 58 -16.99 6.23 -10.99
C GLY A 58 -15.98 5.77 -12.04
N GLU A 59 -16.31 5.91 -13.33
CA GLU A 59 -15.50 5.34 -14.43
C GLU A 59 -14.22 6.13 -14.76
N ASP A 60 -14.20 7.43 -14.44
CA ASP A 60 -13.05 8.30 -14.68
C ASP A 60 -12.10 8.28 -13.47
N VAL A 61 -11.21 7.28 -13.47
CA VAL A 61 -10.25 7.04 -12.39
C VAL A 61 -8.81 7.15 -12.87
N MET A 62 -7.97 7.73 -12.02
CA MET A 62 -6.52 7.80 -12.21
C MET A 62 -5.83 7.21 -10.99
N VAL A 63 -4.82 6.37 -11.21
CA VAL A 63 -3.92 5.94 -10.14
C VAL A 63 -2.87 7.03 -9.92
N TRP A 64 -2.99 7.73 -8.80
CA TRP A 64 -2.09 8.82 -8.43
C TRP A 64 -0.75 8.34 -7.86
N THR A 65 -0.78 7.23 -7.10
CA THR A 65 0.41 6.63 -6.50
C THR A 65 0.22 5.12 -6.30
N THR A 66 1.33 4.41 -6.17
CA THR A 66 1.38 3.01 -5.73
C THR A 66 2.50 2.85 -4.73
N HIS A 67 2.29 2.05 -3.70
CA HIS A 67 3.30 1.78 -2.68
C HIS A 67 3.56 0.28 -2.52
N ILE A 68 4.82 -0.11 -2.31
CA ILE A 68 5.20 -1.47 -1.91
C ILE A 68 5.67 -1.45 -0.46
N TYR A 69 5.12 -2.33 0.38
CA TYR A 69 5.40 -2.43 1.80
C TYR A 69 5.88 -3.84 2.19
N PRO A 70 7.16 -4.16 1.97
CA PRO A 70 7.73 -5.41 2.46
C PRO A 70 7.79 -5.40 3.99
N LYS A 71 7.48 -6.55 4.59
CA LYS A 71 7.63 -6.86 6.00
C LYS A 71 8.49 -8.10 6.12
N GLU A 72 9.79 -7.88 6.27
CA GLU A 72 10.75 -8.98 6.39
C GLU A 72 10.61 -9.65 7.76
N ALA A 73 10.98 -10.93 7.82
CA ALA A 73 11.02 -11.67 9.07
C ALA A 73 11.89 -10.93 10.10
N ASP A 74 11.37 -10.80 11.32
CA ASP A 74 12.06 -10.17 12.45
C ASP A 74 12.52 -8.72 12.20
N ASP A 75 11.90 -7.98 11.26
CA ASP A 75 12.31 -6.60 10.93
C ASP A 75 11.97 -5.56 12.02
N GLY A 76 11.07 -5.90 12.93
CA GLY A 76 10.63 -5.06 14.06
C GLY A 76 9.92 -3.76 13.68
N ARG A 77 9.78 -3.46 12.38
CA ARG A 77 9.18 -2.22 11.89
C ARG A 77 7.67 -2.34 11.91
N PHE A 78 6.98 -1.21 12.02
CA PHE A 78 5.51 -1.17 12.08
C PHE A 78 4.93 -0.02 11.26
N ILE A 79 3.62 -0.03 11.09
CA ILE A 79 2.84 1.11 10.60
C ILE A 79 1.87 1.46 11.74
N SER A 80 1.96 2.68 12.24
CA SER A 80 1.11 3.16 13.34
C SER A 80 -0.32 3.43 12.88
N TRP A 81 -1.25 3.65 13.83
CA TRP A 81 -2.60 4.11 13.49
C TRP A 81 -2.54 5.47 12.79
N HIS A 82 -3.18 5.57 11.64
CA HIS A 82 -3.19 6.78 10.83
C HIS A 82 -4.38 6.79 9.87
N GLN A 83 -4.63 7.95 9.28
CA GLN A 83 -5.39 8.08 8.04
C GLN A 83 -4.43 8.39 6.89
N ASP A 84 -4.62 7.68 5.79
CA ASP A 84 -3.86 7.87 4.56
C ASP A 84 -3.89 9.33 4.08
N SER A 85 -5.06 9.98 4.12
CA SER A 85 -5.27 11.36 3.66
C SER A 85 -4.35 12.38 4.33
N ALA A 86 -4.04 12.16 5.62
CA ALA A 86 -3.22 13.05 6.44
C ALA A 86 -1.76 13.15 5.95
N HIS A 87 -1.35 12.24 5.05
CA HIS A 87 -0.02 12.22 4.44
C HIS A 87 0.03 12.85 3.04
N TRP A 88 -1.12 13.04 2.39
CA TRP A 88 -1.15 13.25 0.94
C TRP A 88 -1.41 14.69 0.52
N GLY A 89 -2.04 15.49 1.38
CA GLY A 89 -2.36 16.89 1.06
C GLY A 89 -3.27 17.05 -0.15
N LEU A 90 -4.08 16.04 -0.46
CA LEU A 90 -5.08 16.11 -1.51
C LEU A 90 -6.27 16.94 -1.02
N ASP A 91 -6.84 17.74 -1.91
CA ASP A 91 -8.02 18.57 -1.67
C ASP A 91 -9.35 17.80 -1.77
N SER A 92 -9.27 16.53 -2.19
CA SER A 92 -10.41 15.65 -2.43
C SER A 92 -10.38 14.43 -1.53
N ASN A 93 -11.54 14.09 -0.96
CA ASN A 93 -11.77 12.84 -0.22
C ASN A 93 -12.25 11.70 -1.13
N ARG A 94 -12.32 11.91 -2.45
CA ARG A 94 -12.68 10.87 -3.44
C ARG A 94 -11.46 10.05 -3.84
N VAL A 95 -10.83 9.43 -2.85
CA VAL A 95 -9.61 8.63 -3.03
C VAL A 95 -9.82 7.26 -2.41
N LEU A 96 -9.35 6.22 -3.09
CA LEU A 96 -9.43 4.83 -2.64
C LEU A 96 -8.04 4.21 -2.66
N SER A 97 -7.63 3.64 -1.52
CA SER A 97 -6.48 2.72 -1.44
C SER A 97 -6.96 1.29 -1.69
N VAL A 98 -6.43 0.64 -2.73
CA VAL A 98 -6.59 -0.80 -2.94
C VAL A 98 -5.33 -1.50 -2.47
N TRP A 99 -5.46 -2.27 -1.38
CA TRP A 99 -4.35 -3.06 -0.83
C TRP A 99 -4.43 -4.49 -1.36
N VAL A 100 -3.36 -4.96 -2.01
CA VAL A 100 -3.26 -6.29 -2.60
C VAL A 100 -2.17 -7.07 -1.86
N ALA A 101 -2.55 -8.20 -1.27
CA ALA A 101 -1.62 -9.13 -0.65
C ALA A 101 -0.89 -9.93 -1.75
N LEU A 102 0.44 -9.87 -1.78
CA LEU A 102 1.26 -10.75 -2.62
C LEU A 102 1.67 -12.03 -1.87
N THR A 103 1.55 -12.02 -0.55
CA THR A 103 1.74 -13.13 0.38
C THR A 103 0.54 -13.20 1.32
N ASP A 104 0.37 -14.33 2.03
CA ASP A 104 -0.64 -14.45 3.07
C ASP A 104 -0.45 -13.33 4.12
N ALA A 105 -1.53 -12.65 4.48
CA ALA A 105 -1.50 -11.59 5.49
C ALA A 105 -2.07 -12.12 6.82
N THR A 106 -1.18 -12.50 7.73
CA THR A 106 -1.54 -13.09 9.02
C THR A 106 -1.21 -12.13 10.17
N ARG A 107 -1.68 -12.44 11.38
CA ARG A 107 -1.37 -11.62 12.56
C ARG A 107 0.12 -11.66 12.89
N GLU A 108 0.74 -12.82 12.64
CA GLU A 108 2.13 -13.12 12.95
C GLU A 108 3.09 -12.38 12.01
N ASN A 109 2.70 -12.12 10.75
CA ASN A 109 3.52 -11.38 9.79
C ASN A 109 3.09 -9.92 9.58
N GLY A 110 2.24 -9.39 10.47
CA GLY A 110 1.90 -7.97 10.53
C GLY A 110 0.79 -7.52 9.57
N CYS A 111 -0.26 -8.33 9.40
CA CYS A 111 -1.43 -7.95 8.61
C CYS A 111 -2.02 -6.59 9.06
N MET A 112 -2.59 -5.87 8.09
CA MET A 112 -3.24 -4.59 8.34
C MET A 112 -4.42 -4.73 9.31
N ARG A 113 -4.62 -3.70 10.14
CA ARG A 113 -5.80 -3.54 11.00
C ARG A 113 -6.58 -2.30 10.56
N MET A 114 -7.89 -2.40 10.61
CA MET A 114 -8.83 -1.32 10.31
C MET A 114 -9.74 -1.09 11.51
N LEU A 115 -10.12 0.16 11.76
CA LEU A 115 -11.17 0.52 12.72
C LEU A 115 -12.48 0.76 11.95
N PRO A 116 -13.47 -0.15 12.01
CA PRO A 116 -14.70 -0.01 11.23
C PRO A 116 -15.42 1.32 11.49
N GLY A 117 -15.86 1.98 10.42
CA GLY A 117 -16.60 3.25 10.49
C GLY A 117 -15.75 4.49 10.82
N SER A 118 -14.43 4.36 11.06
CA SER A 118 -13.56 5.51 11.37
C SER A 118 -13.58 6.59 10.28
N HIS A 119 -13.69 6.18 9.01
CA HIS A 119 -13.75 7.06 7.84
C HIS A 119 -14.97 8.00 7.80
N HIS A 120 -16.06 7.71 8.53
CA HIS A 120 -17.26 8.56 8.52
C HIS A 120 -17.08 9.92 9.20
N LYS A 121 -16.04 10.09 10.03
CA LYS A 121 -15.78 11.33 10.77
C LYS A 121 -14.86 12.30 10.02
N GLY A 122 -14.43 11.94 8.80
CA GLY A 122 -13.42 12.69 8.06
C GLY A 122 -12.04 12.55 8.68
N GLU A 123 -11.14 13.46 8.31
CA GLU A 123 -9.79 13.53 8.87
C GLU A 123 -9.82 14.03 10.32
N VAL A 124 -9.08 13.37 11.20
CA VAL A 124 -8.90 13.77 12.60
C VAL A 124 -7.50 14.35 12.82
N ILE A 125 -7.29 14.97 13.98
CA ILE A 125 -5.99 15.53 14.33
C ILE A 125 -4.99 14.38 14.51
N HIS A 126 -3.86 14.47 13.80
CA HIS A 126 -2.75 13.52 13.93
C HIS A 126 -1.59 14.19 14.65
N GLN A 127 -0.92 13.43 15.52
CA GLN A 127 0.36 13.80 16.11
C GLN A 127 1.48 13.00 15.43
N ASP A 128 2.48 13.69 14.90
CA ASP A 128 3.68 13.06 14.35
C ASP A 128 4.62 12.61 15.48
N THR A 129 5.09 11.36 15.41
CA THR A 129 5.94 10.71 16.42
C THR A 129 7.36 10.45 15.92
N TRP A 130 7.55 10.39 14.59
CA TRP A 130 8.87 10.20 13.96
C TRP A 130 9.66 8.97 14.44
N ASP A 131 8.96 7.91 14.88
CA ASP A 131 9.59 6.67 15.34
C ASP A 131 10.44 6.03 14.22
N PRO A 132 11.74 5.75 14.45
CA PRO A 132 12.64 5.21 13.43
C PRO A 132 12.25 3.81 12.93
N ASN A 133 11.44 3.08 13.70
CA ASN A 133 10.91 1.77 13.32
C ASN A 133 9.56 1.86 12.59
N ASN A 134 8.99 3.07 12.46
CA ASN A 134 7.78 3.26 11.68
C ASN A 134 8.13 3.36 10.19
N ILE A 135 7.42 2.61 9.35
CA ILE A 135 7.63 2.64 7.90
C ILE A 135 7.11 3.94 7.28
N LEU A 136 6.13 4.59 7.91
CA LEU A 136 5.63 5.90 7.48
C LEU A 136 6.58 7.00 7.96
N THR A 137 6.98 7.88 7.04
CA THR A 137 8.01 8.89 7.27
C THR A 137 7.71 9.87 8.39
N ARG A 138 6.43 10.15 8.66
CA ARG A 138 5.99 11.04 9.74
C ARG A 138 5.61 10.31 11.02
N GLY A 139 5.37 8.99 10.94
CA GLY A 139 4.83 8.14 12.00
C GLY A 139 3.72 8.79 12.81
N GLN A 140 2.44 8.50 12.53
CA GLN A 140 1.36 9.24 13.18
C GLN A 140 0.66 8.48 14.30
N THR A 141 0.02 9.20 15.22
CA THR A 141 -1.01 8.66 16.09
C THR A 141 -2.24 9.56 16.07
N ILE A 142 -3.40 8.93 16.26
CA ILE A 142 -4.72 9.54 16.44
C ILE A 142 -5.11 9.45 17.91
#